data_AF-A0A8D6YFR2-F1
#
_entry.id   AF-A0A8D6YFR2-F1
#
_cell.length_a   1.000
_cell.length_b   1.000
_cell.length_c   1.000
_cell.angle_alpha   90.00
_cell.angle_beta   90.00
_cell.angle_gamma   90.00
#
_symmetry.space_group_name_H-M   'P 1'
#
loop_
_entity.id
_entity.type
_entity.pdbx_description
1 polymer ?
#
loop_
_entity_poly.entity_id
_entity_poly.type
_entity_poly.pdbx_seq_one_letter_code
_entity_poly.pdbx_strand_id
1 'polypeptide(L)' 'MDHFLYTDDFWRDHAAMQAFGVEFLETPREEPYGTVVVFRDLYGTKWDLLEPKR' A
#
# COMPACT_ATOMS: atom_id res chain seq x y z
N MET A 1 7.15 14.32 5.59
CA MET A 1 8.03 13.15 5.39
C MET A 1 7.14 12.12 4.76
N ASP A 2 7.52 11.62 3.58
CA ASP A 2 6.72 10.64 2.87
C ASP A 2 7.03 9.26 3.44
N HIS A 3 5.98 8.47 3.70
CA HIS A 3 6.08 7.17 4.38
C HIS A 3 5.80 6.05 3.39
N PHE A 4 6.81 5.25 3.08
CA PHE A 4 6.71 4.14 2.15
C PHE A 4 6.88 2.80 2.86
N LEU A 5 6.03 1.85 2.51
CA LEU A 5 6.13 0.44 2.84
C LEU A 5 6.35 -0.34 1.55
N TYR A 6 7.55 -0.87 1.36
CA TYR A 6 7.89 -1.65 0.17
C TYR A 6 7.50 -3.12 0.34
N THR A 7 6.98 -3.71 -0.74
CA THR A 7 6.63 -5.14 -0.81
C THR A 7 7.18 -5.78 -2.09
N ASP A 8 7.29 -7.11 -2.07
CA ASP A 8 7.64 -7.98 -3.20
C ASP A 8 6.43 -8.60 -3.90
N ASP A 9 5.24 -8.52 -3.29
CA ASP A 9 3.98 -9.02 -3.84
C ASP A 9 2.83 -8.13 -3.33
N PHE A 10 2.49 -7.14 -4.14
CA PHE A 10 1.48 -6.14 -3.81
C PHE A 10 0.13 -6.79 -3.51
N TRP A 11 -0.32 -7.72 -4.34
CA TRP A 11 -1.67 -8.27 -4.26
C TRP A 11 -1.83 -9.19 -3.04
N ARG A 12 -0.81 -9.98 -2.69
CA ARG A 12 -0.79 -10.80 -1.48
C ARG A 12 -0.89 -9.93 -0.23
N ASP A 13 -0.05 -8.91 -0.13
CA ASP A 13 0.04 -8.09 1.08
C ASP A 13 -1.18 -7.16 1.20
N HIS A 14 -1.65 -6.59 0.10
CA HIS A 14 -2.90 -5.81 0.04
C HIS A 14 -4.11 -6.65 0.48
N ALA A 15 -4.23 -7.90 0.04
CA ALA A 15 -5.32 -8.79 0.44
C ALA A 15 -5.22 -9.18 1.93
N ALA A 16 -4.01 -9.47 2.43
CA ALA A 16 -3.80 -9.75 3.85
C ALA A 16 -4.16 -8.54 4.72
N MET A 17 -3.71 -7.34 4.35
CA MET A 17 -4.01 -6.10 5.06
C MET A 17 -5.51 -5.80 5.08
N GLN A 18 -6.21 -6.00 3.97
CA GLN A 18 -7.68 -5.90 3.95
C GLN A 18 -8.34 -6.92 4.88
N ALA A 19 -7.87 -8.17 4.90
CA ALA A 19 -8.39 -9.20 5.80
C ALA A 19 -8.15 -8.87 7.28
N PHE A 20 -7.08 -8.12 7.59
CA PHE A 20 -6.80 -7.58 8.93
C PHE A 20 -7.53 -6.25 9.22
N GLY A 21 -8.36 -5.75 8.31
CA GLY A 21 -9.18 -4.55 8.52
C GLY A 21 -8.43 -3.22 8.35
N VAL A 22 -7.32 -3.22 7.60
CA VAL A 22 -6.61 -1.97 7.27
C VAL A 22 -7.49 -1.08 6.37
N GLU A 23 -7.57 0.20 6.71
CA GLU A 23 -8.31 1.21 5.95
C GLU A 23 -7.47 1.72 4.77
N PHE A 24 -7.85 1.34 3.56
CA PHE A 24 -7.29 1.89 2.32
C PHE A 24 -8.05 3.16 1.92
N LEU A 25 -7.31 4.23 1.62
CA LEU A 25 -7.87 5.54 1.28
C LEU A 25 -8.19 5.68 -0.22
N GLU A 26 -7.70 4.73 -1.02
CA GLU A 26 -7.88 4.69 -2.48
C GLU A 26 -7.80 3.25 -3.00
N THR A 27 -8.16 3.05 -4.26
CA THR A 27 -7.91 1.79 -4.96
C THR A 27 -6.45 1.71 -5.43
N PRO A 28 -5.84 0.51 -5.46
CA PRO A 28 -4.51 0.33 -6.06
C PRO A 28 -4.39 0.95 -7.45
N ARG A 29 -3.28 1.64 -7.70
CA ARG A 29 -2.92 2.22 -9.00
C ARG A 29 -1.63 1.58 -9.52
N GLU A 30 -1.60 1.34 -10.83
CA GLU A 30 -0.39 0.93 -11.54
C GLU A 30 0.30 2.15 -12.12
N GLU A 31 1.51 2.40 -11.66
CA GLU A 31 2.35 3.52 -12.09
C GLU A 31 3.59 3.01 -12.85
N PRO A 32 4.30 3.88 -13.59
CA PRO A 32 5.54 3.48 -14.29
C PRO A 32 6.61 2.91 -13.35
N TYR A 33 6.62 3.34 -12.09
CA TYR A 33 7.58 2.92 -11.07
C TYR A 33 7.13 1.73 -10.22
N GLY A 34 5.87 1.26 -10.35
CA GLY A 34 5.35 0.19 -9.50
C GLY A 34 3.85 0.24 -9.27
N THR A 35 3.33 -0.71 -8.51
CA THR A 35 1.94 -0.72 -8.05
C THR A 35 1.88 -0.12 -6.65
N VAL A 36 0.99 0.85 -6.43
CA VAL A 36 0.91 1.58 -5.16
C VAL A 36 -0.53 1.77 -4.69
N VAL A 37 -0.74 1.78 -3.37
CA VAL A 37 -1.99 2.20 -2.73
C VAL A 37 -1.70 2.92 -1.42
N VAL A 38 -2.46 3.97 -1.14
CA VAL A 38 -2.41 4.67 0.14
C VAL A 38 -3.34 4.02 1.16
N PHE A 39 -2.82 3.72 2.35
CA PHE A 39 -3.59 3.30 3.51
C PHE A 39 -3.29 4.17 4.73
N ARG A 40 -4.13 4.03 5.75
CA ARG A 40 -4.00 4.75 7.02
C ARG A 40 -3.71 3.78 8.15
N ASP A 41 -2.71 4.09 8.98
CA ASP A 41 -2.42 3.33 10.20
C ASP A 41 -3.33 3.72 11.38
N LEU A 42 -3.19 3.03 12.50
CA LEU A 42 -4.00 3.25 13.72
C LEU A 42 -3.80 4.66 14.32
N TYR A 43 -2.72 5.35 13.99
CA TYR A 43 -2.40 6.71 14.46
C TYR A 43 -2.85 7.80 13.49
N GLY A 44 -3.39 7.43 12.33
CA GLY A 44 -3.77 8.36 11.28
C GLY A 44 -2.65 8.75 10.32
N THR A 45 -1.49 8.10 10.42
CA THR A 45 -0.39 8.29 9.46
C THR A 45 -0.79 7.65 8.13
N LYS A 46 -0.52 8.36 7.04
CA LYS A 46 -0.72 7.85 5.68
C LYS A 46 0.55 7.14 5.24
N TRP A 47 0.37 5.99 4.62
CA TRP A 47 1.44 5.14 4.12
C TRP A 47 1.15 4.71 2.68
N ASP A 48 2.18 4.71 1.86
CA ASP A 48 2.16 4.16 0.51
C ASP A 48 2.70 2.72 0.56
N LEU A 49 1.81 1.73 0.39
CA LEU A 49 2.23 0.36 0.08
C LEU A 49 2.65 0.32 -1.38
N LEU A 50 3.92 0.03 -1.66
CA LEU A 50 4.50 0.11 -3.00
C LEU A 50 5.26 -1.18 -3.34
N GLU A 51 4.88 -1.82 -4.44
CA GLU A 51 5.71 -2.83 -5.11
C GLU A 51 6.45 -2.15 -6.28
N PRO A 52 7.77 -1.97 -6.22
CA PRO A 52 8.53 -1.37 -7.31
C PRO A 52 8.51 -2.25 -8.56
N LYS A 53 8.33 -1.63 -9.74
CA LYS A 53 8.59 -2.31 -11.00
C LYS A 53 10.09 -2.61 -11.11
N ARG A 54 10.41 -3.88 -11.39
CA ARG A 54 11.76 -4.32 -11.74
C ARG A 54 12.11 -4.02 -13.19
#